data_AF-A0A817C9P0-F1
#
_entry.id   AF-A0A817C9P0-F1
#
_cell.length_a   1.000
_cell.length_b   1.000
_cell.length_c   1.000
_cell.angle_alpha   90.00
_cell.angle_beta   90.00
_cell.angle_gamma   90.00
#
_symmetry.space_group_name_H-M   'P 1'
#
loop_
_entity.id
_entity.type
_entity.pdbx_description
1 polymer ?
#
loop_
_entity_poly.entity_id
_entity_poly.type
_entity_poly.pdbx_seq_one_letter_code
_entity_poly.pdbx_strand_id
1 'polypeptide(L)'
;MFNDLFFNFTYDEWTQPALASCHILKWIGIYLCFTFLCGIGLNVIILVILLQKKSHRSPIDIFIIALSFADLLDALLGIPLTLTSNLACRWLYGKYLCYYEGFVTYFVGMVGLYLLTALSLNRYWKIVISTKEQYVTYRTAYISVALSVLGGLFWALPPVFGW
;
A
#
# COMPACT_ATOMS: atom_id res chain seq x y z
N MET A 1 6.79 4.81 26.54
CA MET A 1 7.35 6.05 27.12
C MET A 1 8.42 6.70 26.24
N PHE A 2 9.53 6.04 25.89
CA PHE A 2 10.55 6.63 24.99
C PHE A 2 10.01 6.85 23.55
N ASN A 3 9.34 5.83 22.97
CA ASN A 3 8.73 5.94 21.64
C ASN A 3 7.61 7.00 21.59
N ASP A 4 6.81 7.13 22.63
CA ASP A 4 5.75 8.15 22.71
C ASP A 4 6.31 9.57 22.76
N LEU A 5 7.41 9.77 23.49
CA LEU A 5 8.10 11.06 23.60
C LEU A 5 8.81 11.41 22.31
N PHE A 6 9.54 10.45 21.71
CA PHE A 6 10.17 10.64 20.41
C PHE A 6 9.12 10.95 19.33
N PHE A 7 8.00 10.23 19.32
CA PHE A 7 6.94 10.48 18.35
C PHE A 7 6.18 11.79 18.59
N ASN A 8 5.92 12.16 19.84
CA ASN A 8 5.34 13.47 20.14
C ASN A 8 6.25 14.59 19.64
N PHE A 9 7.56 14.46 19.87
CA PHE A 9 8.55 15.40 19.40
C PHE A 9 8.56 15.52 17.86
N THR A 10 8.56 14.39 17.14
CA THR A 10 8.50 14.42 15.67
C THR A 10 7.17 14.97 15.18
N TYR A 11 6.03 14.56 15.75
CA TYR A 11 4.71 15.09 15.40
C TYR A 11 4.66 16.62 15.57
N ASP A 12 5.12 17.14 16.70
CA ASP A 12 5.12 18.59 16.96
C ASP A 12 5.99 19.33 15.93
N GLU A 13 7.12 18.74 15.53
CA GLU A 13 7.97 19.25 14.45
C GLU A 13 7.22 19.28 13.10
N TRP A 14 6.49 18.22 12.72
CA TRP A 14 5.72 18.14 11.47
C TRP A 14 4.53 19.10 11.40
N THR A 15 4.03 19.62 12.53
CA THR A 15 2.93 20.60 12.55
C THR A 15 3.36 22.03 12.25
N GLN A 16 4.64 22.35 12.46
CA GLN A 16 5.17 23.67 12.15
C GLN A 16 5.40 23.80 10.64
N PRO A 17 5.04 24.94 10.02
CA PRO A 17 5.26 25.13 8.59
C PRO A 17 6.76 25.14 8.27
N ALA A 18 7.22 24.13 7.53
CA ALA A 18 8.62 23.99 7.14
C ALA A 18 8.98 24.95 5.99
N LEU A 19 9.04 26.26 6.26
CA LEU A 19 9.25 27.33 5.27
C LEU A 19 10.50 27.11 4.41
N ALA A 20 11.60 26.62 5.00
CA ALA A 20 12.86 26.36 4.29
C ALA A 20 12.75 25.22 3.25
N SER A 21 11.83 24.27 3.45
CA SER A 21 11.66 23.08 2.60
C SER A 21 10.31 23.03 1.89
N CYS A 22 9.49 24.07 2.03
CA CYS A 22 8.12 24.09 1.51
C CYS A 22 8.07 23.94 -0.02
N HIS A 23 9.08 24.42 -0.73
CA HIS A 23 9.19 24.20 -2.17
C HIS A 23 9.28 22.69 -2.50
N ILE A 24 10.11 21.94 -1.77
CA ILE A 24 10.29 20.49 -1.95
C ILE A 24 8.97 19.76 -1.62
N LEU A 25 8.35 20.09 -0.49
CA LEU A 25 7.07 19.47 -0.08
C LEU A 25 5.95 19.73 -1.11
N LYS A 26 5.90 20.92 -1.73
CA LYS A 26 4.95 21.20 -2.80
C LYS A 26 5.19 20.36 -4.05
N TRP A 27 6.44 20.14 -4.46
CA TRP A 27 6.76 19.23 -5.57
C TRP A 27 6.37 17.79 -5.26
N ILE A 28 6.61 17.34 -4.02
CA ILE A 28 6.13 16.03 -3.55
C ILE A 28 4.60 15.99 -3.61
N GLY A 29 3.90 17.03 -3.17
CA GLY A 29 2.44 17.13 -3.27
C GLY A 29 1.94 17.05 -4.73
N ILE A 30 2.57 17.75 -5.67
CA ILE A 30 2.21 17.66 -7.10
C ILE A 30 2.40 16.24 -7.63
N TYR A 31 3.53 15.60 -7.29
CA TYR A 31 3.77 14.19 -7.63
C TYR A 31 2.71 13.27 -7.02
N LEU A 32 2.37 13.45 -5.75
CA LEU A 32 1.34 12.66 -5.07
C LEU A 32 -0.05 12.82 -5.72
N CYS A 33 -0.38 14.03 -6.18
CA CYS A 33 -1.61 14.28 -6.94
C CYS A 33 -1.64 13.46 -8.24
N PHE A 34 -0.53 13.41 -8.98
CA PHE A 34 -0.42 12.56 -10.15
C PHE A 34 -0.56 11.07 -9.79
N THR A 35 0.12 10.60 -8.74
CA THR A 35 -0.02 9.21 -8.29
C THR A 35 -1.42 8.86 -7.81
N PHE A 36 -2.15 9.80 -7.20
CA PHE A 36 -3.54 9.61 -6.78
C PHE A 36 -4.46 9.38 -7.99
N LEU A 37 -4.37 10.26 -9.00
CA LEU A 37 -5.18 10.16 -10.21
C LEU A 37 -4.87 8.89 -11.01
N CYS A 38 -3.58 8.59 -11.21
CA CYS A 38 -3.15 7.37 -11.88
C CYS A 38 -3.48 6.12 -11.07
N GLY A 39 -3.27 6.15 -9.75
CA GLY A 39 -3.52 5.03 -8.84
C GLY A 39 -4.99 4.63 -8.85
N ILE A 40 -5.91 5.59 -8.76
CA ILE A 40 -7.35 5.31 -8.90
C ILE A 40 -7.66 4.83 -10.31
N GLY A 41 -7.29 5.60 -11.34
CA GLY A 41 -7.67 5.31 -12.72
C GLY A 41 -7.19 3.93 -13.19
N LEU A 42 -5.88 3.66 -13.07
CA LEU A 42 -5.28 2.43 -13.56
C LEU A 42 -5.76 1.20 -12.79
N ASN A 43 -5.84 1.27 -11.46
CA ASN A 43 -6.29 0.11 -10.68
C ASN A 43 -7.78 -0.18 -10.84
N VAL A 44 -8.63 0.84 -10.99
CA VAL A 44 -10.05 0.63 -11.34
C VAL A 44 -10.16 -0.02 -12.72
N ILE A 45 -9.40 0.44 -13.72
CA ILE A 45 -9.40 -0.16 -15.06
C ILE A 45 -9.00 -1.64 -15.00
N ILE A 46 -7.91 -1.97 -14.28
CA ILE A 46 -7.45 -3.34 -14.09
C ILE A 46 -8.56 -4.18 -13.44
N LEU A 47 -9.17 -3.68 -12.37
CA LEU A 47 -10.24 -4.37 -11.66
C LEU A 47 -11.43 -4.64 -12.58
N VAL A 48 -11.89 -3.65 -13.35
CA VAL A 48 -12.99 -3.79 -14.30
C VAL A 48 -12.67 -4.86 -15.36
N ILE A 49 -11.48 -4.83 -15.95
CA ILE A 49 -11.06 -5.80 -16.98
C ILE A 49 -11.06 -7.23 -16.39
N LEU A 50 -10.53 -7.42 -15.18
CA LEU A 50 -10.47 -8.73 -14.54
C LEU A 50 -11.85 -9.21 -14.07
N LEU A 51 -12.72 -8.28 -13.68
CA LEU A 51 -14.09 -8.59 -13.31
C LEU A 51 -14.90 -9.09 -14.52
N GLN A 52 -14.74 -8.45 -15.69
CA GLN A 52 -15.37 -8.84 -16.95
C GLN A 52 -14.91 -10.23 -17.44
N LYS A 53 -13.65 -10.61 -17.20
CA LYS A 53 -13.08 -11.93 -17.60
C LYS A 53 -13.53 -13.12 -16.74
N LYS A 54 -14.70 -13.07 -16.10
CA LYS A 54 -15.14 -14.04 -15.06
C LYS A 54 -15.05 -15.52 -15.48
N SER A 55 -15.30 -15.86 -16.74
CA SER A 55 -15.28 -17.24 -17.25
C SER A 55 -13.87 -17.81 -17.52
N HIS A 56 -12.84 -16.97 -17.62
CA HIS A 56 -11.47 -17.37 -18.00
C HIS A 56 -10.44 -16.86 -16.99
N ARG A 57 -10.84 -16.64 -15.73
CA ARG A 57 -9.89 -16.18 -14.73
C ARG A 57 -8.80 -17.22 -14.53
N SER A 58 -7.58 -16.75 -14.39
CA SER A 58 -6.48 -17.58 -13.93
C SER A 58 -6.28 -17.38 -12.42
N PRO A 59 -5.65 -18.34 -11.70
CA PRO A 59 -5.27 -18.13 -10.30
C PRO A 59 -4.35 -16.92 -10.09
N ILE A 60 -3.61 -16.51 -11.13
CA ILE A 60 -2.76 -15.31 -11.11
C ILE A 60 -3.60 -14.04 -11.02
N ASP A 61 -4.78 -14.03 -11.65
CA ASP A 61 -5.66 -12.88 -11.66
C ASP A 61 -6.14 -12.53 -10.24
N ILE A 62 -6.17 -13.50 -9.32
CA ILE A 62 -6.47 -13.24 -7.90
C ILE A 62 -5.41 -12.34 -7.26
N PHE A 63 -4.12 -12.60 -7.53
CA PHE A 63 -3.05 -11.73 -7.00
C PHE A 63 -3.14 -10.32 -7.58
N ILE A 64 -3.45 -10.20 -8.87
CA ILE A 64 -3.60 -8.90 -9.52
C ILE A 64 -4.80 -8.15 -8.95
N ILE A 65 -5.94 -8.83 -8.74
CA ILE A 65 -7.12 -8.25 -8.08
C ILE A 65 -6.76 -7.78 -6.67
N ALA A 66 -6.10 -8.62 -5.87
CA ALA A 66 -5.69 -8.27 -4.51
C ALA A 66 -4.73 -7.08 -4.47
N LEU A 67 -3.78 -7.02 -5.42
CA LEU A 67 -2.84 -5.91 -5.55
C LEU A 67 -3.57 -4.61 -5.93
N SER A 68 -4.46 -4.65 -6.92
CA SER A 68 -5.25 -3.48 -7.30
C SER A 68 -6.17 -2.99 -6.17
N PHE A 69 -6.73 -3.89 -5.35
CA PHE A 69 -7.47 -3.49 -4.15
C PHE A 69 -6.56 -2.82 -3.10
N ALA A 70 -5.37 -3.36 -2.89
CA ALA A 70 -4.38 -2.77 -1.99
C ALA A 70 -4.00 -1.36 -2.46
N ASP A 71 -3.64 -1.19 -3.73
CA ASP A 71 -3.28 0.11 -4.31
C ASP A 71 -4.45 1.12 -4.25
N LEU A 72 -5.70 0.68 -4.47
CA LEU A 72 -6.87 1.54 -4.31
C LEU A 72 -7.09 1.95 -2.85
N LEU A 73 -6.81 1.05 -1.91
CA LEU A 73 -6.93 1.35 -0.49
C LEU A 73 -5.93 2.44 -0.07
N ASP A 74 -4.67 2.33 -0.48
CA ASP A 74 -3.65 3.36 -0.23
C ASP A 74 -3.98 4.67 -0.93
N ALA A 75 -4.39 4.60 -2.20
CA ALA A 75 -4.77 5.79 -2.97
C ALA A 75 -5.95 6.54 -2.34
N LEU A 76 -6.91 5.85 -1.72
CA LEU A 76 -8.08 6.49 -1.12
C LEU A 76 -7.88 6.90 0.35
N LEU A 77 -7.06 6.17 1.11
CA LEU A 77 -6.96 6.36 2.56
C LEU A 77 -5.63 6.97 3.01
N GLY A 78 -4.52 6.68 2.33
CA GLY A 78 -3.18 7.19 2.66
C GLY A 78 -2.86 8.46 1.88
N ILE A 79 -2.83 8.35 0.55
CA ILE A 79 -2.37 9.43 -0.34
C ILE A 79 -3.06 10.78 -0.10
N PRO A 80 -4.39 10.89 0.14
CA PRO A 80 -5.04 12.19 0.33
C PRO A 80 -4.57 12.95 1.56
N LEU A 81 -4.28 12.26 2.66
CA LEU A 81 -3.78 12.87 3.92
C LEU A 81 -2.35 13.41 3.71
N THR A 82 -1.53 12.63 3.04
CA THR A 82 -0.13 12.99 2.76
C THR A 82 -0.04 14.07 1.70
N LEU A 83 -0.87 14.01 0.65
CA LEU A 83 -0.97 15.02 -0.41
C LEU A 83 -1.29 16.41 0.14
N THR A 84 -2.39 16.52 0.88
CA THR A 84 -2.87 17.79 1.43
C THR A 84 -1.91 18.37 2.46
N SER A 85 -1.29 17.52 3.29
CA SER A 85 -0.26 17.94 4.25
C SER A 85 1.01 18.46 3.55
N ASN A 86 1.44 17.81 2.46
CA ASN A 86 2.58 18.25 1.67
C ASN A 86 2.31 19.60 0.96
N LEU A 87 1.10 19.80 0.41
CA LEU A 87 0.70 21.06 -0.20
C LEU A 87 0.62 22.21 0.82
N ALA A 88 0.22 21.90 2.06
CA ALA A 88 0.20 22.85 3.17
C ALA A 88 1.58 23.06 3.84
N CYS A 89 2.60 22.30 3.43
CA CYS A 89 3.94 22.32 4.02
C CYS A 89 3.97 22.05 5.53
N ARG A 90 2.96 21.33 6.04
CA ARG A 90 2.79 20.92 7.44
C ARG A 90 1.71 19.84 7.56
N TRP A 91 1.74 19.07 8.64
CA TRP A 91 0.68 18.12 8.96
C TRP A 91 -0.61 18.82 9.41
N LEU A 92 -1.76 18.45 8.83
CA LEU A 92 -3.05 19.12 9.06
C LEU A 92 -4.02 18.35 9.98
N TYR A 93 -3.83 17.04 10.15
CA TYR A 93 -4.90 16.13 10.56
C TYR A 93 -4.86 15.66 12.01
N GLY A 94 -3.94 16.21 12.81
CA GLY A 94 -3.79 15.81 14.21
C GLY A 94 -3.03 14.49 14.38
N LYS A 95 -2.71 14.15 15.63
CA LYS A 95 -1.85 13.02 15.97
C LYS A 95 -2.43 11.66 15.58
N TYR A 96 -3.73 11.44 15.79
CA TYR A 96 -4.39 10.18 15.48
C TYR A 96 -4.33 9.82 14.00
N LEU A 97 -4.56 10.80 13.11
CA LEU A 97 -4.49 10.57 11.68
C LEU A 97 -3.05 10.40 11.18
N CYS A 98 -2.05 10.92 11.89
CA CYS A 98 -0.63 10.66 11.59
C CYS A 98 -0.27 9.20 11.85
N TYR A 99 -0.70 8.63 12.97
CA TYR A 99 -0.54 7.20 13.24
C TYR A 99 -1.31 6.33 12.23
N TYR A 100 -2.54 6.73 11.92
CA TYR A 100 -3.37 6.00 10.97
C TYR A 100 -2.75 5.99 9.57
N GLU A 101 -2.27 7.14 9.08
CA GLU A 101 -1.63 7.23 7.77
C GLU A 101 -0.38 6.36 7.71
N GLY A 102 0.52 6.46 8.70
CA GLY A 102 1.71 5.61 8.77
C GLY A 102 1.36 4.11 8.82
N PHE A 103 0.34 3.73 9.57
CA PHE A 103 -0.15 2.34 9.62
C PHE A 103 -0.68 1.88 8.26
N VAL A 104 -1.56 2.65 7.63
CA VAL A 104 -2.17 2.30 6.33
C VAL A 104 -1.09 2.16 5.26
N THR A 105 -0.23 3.18 5.10
CA THR A 105 0.83 3.20 4.09
C THR A 105 1.77 2.01 4.27
N TYR A 106 2.19 1.72 5.51
CA TYR A 106 3.08 0.60 5.79
C TYR A 106 2.39 -0.77 5.57
N PHE A 107 1.19 -0.94 6.10
CA PHE A 107 0.43 -2.19 5.98
C PHE A 107 0.16 -2.54 4.51
N VAL A 108 -0.37 -1.58 3.74
CA VAL A 108 -0.65 -1.78 2.32
C VAL A 108 0.63 -2.04 1.53
N GLY A 109 1.70 -1.29 1.81
CA GLY A 109 3.01 -1.51 1.20
C GLY A 109 3.53 -2.93 1.43
N MET A 110 3.45 -3.44 2.66
CA MET A 110 3.87 -4.80 2.99
C MET A 110 3.02 -5.87 2.28
N VAL A 111 1.69 -5.70 2.24
CA VAL A 111 0.80 -6.59 1.50
C VAL A 111 1.16 -6.59 0.00
N GLY A 112 1.38 -5.41 -0.59
CA GLY A 112 1.80 -5.27 -1.98
C GLY A 112 3.11 -5.99 -2.29
N LEU A 113 4.12 -5.82 -1.43
CA LEU A 113 5.42 -6.50 -1.55
C LEU A 113 5.29 -8.03 -1.54
N TYR A 114 4.49 -8.58 -0.61
CA TYR A 114 4.24 -10.01 -0.54
C TYR A 114 3.49 -10.54 -1.77
N LEU A 115 2.49 -9.80 -2.26
CA LEU A 115 1.75 -10.15 -3.47
C LEU A 115 2.65 -10.13 -4.72
N LEU A 116 3.50 -9.12 -4.86
CA LEU A 116 4.46 -9.03 -5.95
C LEU A 116 5.50 -10.16 -5.90
N THR A 117 5.94 -10.53 -4.71
CA THR A 117 6.86 -11.66 -4.51
C THR A 117 6.19 -12.98 -4.91
N ALA A 118 4.96 -13.23 -4.46
CA ALA A 118 4.20 -14.42 -4.85
C ALA A 118 3.97 -14.47 -6.37
N LEU A 119 3.64 -13.34 -6.99
CA LEU A 119 3.47 -13.22 -8.44
C LEU A 119 4.77 -13.50 -9.19
N SER A 120 5.90 -12.97 -8.71
CA SER A 120 7.23 -13.17 -9.27
C SER A 120 7.65 -14.63 -9.20
N LEU A 121 7.50 -15.28 -8.04
CA LEU A 121 7.81 -16.69 -7.84
C LEU A 121 6.99 -17.60 -8.75
N ASN A 122 5.68 -17.34 -8.87
CA ASN A 122 4.82 -18.07 -9.78
C ASN A 122 5.27 -17.93 -11.24
N ARG A 123 5.65 -16.71 -11.67
CA ARG A 123 6.18 -16.49 -13.04
C ARG A 123 7.51 -17.21 -13.24
N TYR A 124 8.40 -17.17 -12.25
CA TYR A 124 9.68 -17.86 -12.28
C TYR A 124 9.51 -19.37 -12.46
N TRP A 125 8.69 -20.02 -11.62
CA TRP A 125 8.44 -21.47 -11.72
C TRP A 125 7.82 -21.85 -13.06
N LYS A 126 6.86 -21.06 -13.55
CA LYS A 126 6.22 -21.30 -14.84
C LYS A 126 7.20 -21.23 -16.03
N ILE A 127 8.14 -20.30 -16.00
CA ILE A 127 9.10 -20.09 -17.10
C ILE A 127 10.25 -21.10 -17.03
N VAL A 128 10.80 -21.32 -15.83
CA VAL A 128 12.07 -22.04 -15.67
C VAL A 128 11.85 -23.54 -15.45
N ILE A 129 10.85 -23.93 -14.66
CA ILE A 129 10.77 -25.31 -14.14
C ILE A 129 9.82 -26.17 -14.99
N SER A 130 8.84 -25.59 -15.70
CA SER A 130 7.96 -26.25 -16.70
C SER A 130 7.48 -27.68 -16.35
N THR A 131 7.35 -28.02 -15.06
CA THR A 131 6.82 -29.31 -14.62
C THR A 131 5.30 -29.22 -14.51
N LYS A 132 4.61 -30.20 -15.10
CA LYS A 132 3.14 -30.31 -15.20
C LYS A 132 2.36 -30.33 -13.86
N GLU A 133 2.99 -30.15 -12.71
CA GLU A 133 2.34 -30.31 -11.39
C GLU A 133 2.42 -29.10 -10.44
N GLN A 134 3.19 -28.04 -10.74
CA GLN A 134 3.28 -26.85 -9.87
C GLN A 134 2.45 -25.68 -10.39
N TYR A 135 1.17 -25.91 -10.70
CA TYR A 135 0.25 -24.83 -11.00
C TYR A 135 -0.25 -24.22 -9.68
N VAL A 136 -0.10 -22.90 -9.51
CA VAL A 136 -0.82 -22.19 -8.45
C VAL A 136 -2.30 -22.46 -8.66
N THR A 137 -2.92 -23.14 -7.70
CA THR A 137 -4.36 -23.37 -7.70
C THR A 137 -5.08 -22.15 -7.13
N TYR A 138 -6.39 -22.02 -7.38
CA TYR A 138 -7.22 -21.00 -6.74
C TYR A 138 -7.10 -21.02 -5.21
N ARG A 139 -7.09 -22.22 -4.61
CA ARG A 139 -6.96 -22.39 -3.16
C ARG A 139 -5.62 -21.84 -2.66
N THR A 140 -4.52 -22.19 -3.32
CA THR A 140 -3.19 -21.69 -2.97
C THR A 140 -3.12 -20.18 -3.14
N ALA A 141 -3.69 -19.62 -4.21
CA ALA A 141 -3.73 -18.17 -4.43
C ALA A 141 -4.46 -17.43 -3.30
N TYR A 142 -5.67 -17.87 -2.91
CA TYR A 142 -6.40 -17.26 -1.80
C TYR A 142 -5.67 -17.39 -0.45
N ILE A 143 -5.06 -18.54 -0.18
CA ILE A 143 -4.24 -18.73 1.02
C ILE A 143 -3.04 -17.78 1.01
N SER A 144 -2.32 -17.65 -0.12
CA SER A 144 -1.20 -16.73 -0.24
C SER A 144 -1.63 -15.28 -0.01
N VAL A 145 -2.76 -14.83 -0.57
CA VAL A 145 -3.30 -13.49 -0.30
C VAL A 145 -3.62 -13.31 1.20
N ALA A 146 -4.27 -14.29 1.81
CA ALA A 146 -4.58 -14.24 3.24
C ALA A 146 -3.31 -14.18 4.10
N LEU A 147 -2.29 -14.97 3.77
CA LEU A 147 -0.99 -14.93 4.44
C LEU A 147 -0.27 -13.59 4.23
N SER A 148 -0.35 -12.98 3.05
CA SER A 148 0.19 -11.64 2.80
C SER A 148 -0.47 -10.59 3.70
N VAL A 149 -1.79 -10.65 3.83
CA VAL A 149 -2.56 -9.74 4.71
C VAL A 149 -2.20 -9.96 6.18
N LEU A 150 -2.20 -11.21 6.65
CA LEU A 150 -1.87 -11.54 8.03
C LEU A 150 -0.41 -11.20 8.37
N GLY A 151 0.52 -11.47 7.46
CA GLY A 151 1.93 -11.10 7.61
C GLY A 151 2.11 -9.59 7.63
N GLY A 152 1.42 -8.85 6.76
CA GLY A 152 1.41 -7.39 6.76
C GLY A 152 0.91 -6.83 8.09
N LEU A 153 -0.20 -7.38 8.62
CA LEU A 153 -0.73 -7.00 9.94
C LEU A 153 0.28 -7.29 11.05
N PHE A 154 0.90 -8.47 11.04
CA PHE A 154 1.90 -8.85 12.03
C PHE A 154 3.05 -7.84 12.12
N TRP A 155 3.50 -7.29 10.98
CA TRP A 155 4.55 -6.27 10.95
C TRP A 155 4.06 -4.84 11.16
N ALA A 156 2.80 -4.53 10.81
CA ALA A 156 2.25 -3.18 10.94
C ALA A 156 1.70 -2.87 12.35
N LEU A 157 1.38 -3.89 13.15
CA LEU A 157 0.85 -3.74 14.51
C LEU A 157 1.85 -3.32 15.59
N PRO A 158 3.13 -3.74 15.59
CA PRO A 158 4.08 -3.38 16.66
C PRO A 158 4.19 -1.87 16.93
N PRO A 159 4.25 -0.98 15.91
CA PRO A 159 4.23 0.47 16.12
C PRO A 159 2.95 0.98 16.81
N VAL A 160 1.80 0.32 16.58
CA VAL A 160 0.52 0.70 17.20
C VAL A 160 0.48 0.34 18.68
N PHE A 161 1.19 -0.72 19.08
CA PHE A 161 1.30 -1.15 20.48
C PHE A 161 2.48 -0.50 21.24
N GLY A 162 3.16 0.48 20.62
CA GLY A 162 4.20 1.28 21.26
C GLY A 162 5.56 0.59 21.39
N TRP A 163 5.80 -0.47 20.61
CA TRP A 163 7.09 -1.17 20.54
C TRP A 163 8.17 -0.33 19.85
#